data_AF-A0A0R1PWI8-F1
#
_entry.id   AF-A0A0R1PWI8-F1
#
_cell.length_a   1.000
_cell.length_b   1.000
_cell.length_c   1.000
_cell.angle_alpha   90.00
_cell.angle_beta   90.00
_cell.angle_gamma   90.00
#
_symmetry.space_group_name_H-M   'P 1'
#
loop_
_entity.id
_entity.type
_entity.pdbx_description
1 polymer ?
#
loop_
_entity_poly.entity_id
_entity_poly.type
_entity_poly.pdbx_seq_one_letter_code
_entity_poly.pdbx_strand_id
1 'polypeptide(L)'
;MDKYLFLGTSAHLKNEFQAMMQKVATRPEALPWGAAGIFAELVLFFKIDEGGNTMAKQKIRIRLKAYEHRTLDQSADKIVETAKRTGAAISGPIPLPTERTLYTVIRSPHKYKDSREQFEIRTHKRLIDIVNPTPKTVDSLMKLDLPSGVDIEIKL
;
A
#
# COMPACT_ATOMS: atom_id res chain seq x y z
N MET A 1 6.42 -40.53 -20.16
CA MET A 1 5.16 -39.90 -19.72
C MET A 1 5.20 -39.90 -18.20
N ASP A 2 5.80 -38.88 -17.57
CA ASP A 2 5.17 -37.61 -17.13
C ASP A 2 4.02 -37.87 -16.13
N LYS A 3 3.89 -37.26 -14.94
CA LYS A 3 4.56 -36.18 -14.19
C LYS A 3 4.09 -36.29 -12.71
N TYR A 4 4.78 -35.59 -11.81
CA TYR A 4 4.40 -35.27 -10.41
C TYR A 4 4.85 -36.24 -9.30
N LEU A 5 6.18 -36.30 -9.16
CA LEU A 5 6.87 -36.44 -7.88
C LEU A 5 6.73 -35.15 -7.04
N PHE A 6 6.93 -35.29 -5.72
CA PHE A 6 7.17 -34.26 -4.69
C PHE A 6 5.96 -33.44 -4.19
N LEU A 7 5.27 -33.94 -3.15
CA LEU A 7 4.71 -33.10 -2.05
C LEU A 7 4.15 -33.90 -0.83
N GLY A 8 4.37 -35.22 -0.75
CA GLY A 8 3.70 -36.08 0.25
C GLY A 8 4.43 -36.35 1.58
N THR A 9 5.65 -35.85 1.82
CA THR A 9 6.49 -36.32 2.95
C THR A 9 6.87 -35.24 3.99
N SER A 10 6.16 -34.10 4.06
CA SER A 10 6.48 -33.05 5.05
C SER A 10 5.66 -33.13 6.35
N ALA A 11 4.45 -33.70 6.32
CA ALA A 11 3.55 -33.68 7.49
C ALA A 11 3.92 -34.74 8.55
N HIS A 12 4.43 -35.91 8.14
CA HIS A 12 4.75 -37.00 9.06
C HIS A 12 5.99 -36.71 9.92
N LEU A 13 7.02 -36.09 9.31
CA LEU A 13 8.24 -35.67 10.00
C LEU A 13 8.01 -34.56 11.02
N LYS A 14 7.04 -33.65 10.80
CA LYS A 14 6.70 -32.59 11.77
C LYS A 14 6.10 -33.15 13.06
N ASN A 15 5.26 -34.18 12.97
CA ASN A 15 4.65 -34.82 14.14
C ASN A 15 5.65 -35.63 14.96
N GLU A 16 6.61 -36.30 14.32
CA GLU A 16 7.67 -37.03 15.02
C GLU A 16 8.64 -36.09 15.73
N PHE A 17 8.96 -34.93 15.13
CA PHE A 17 9.82 -33.92 15.75
C PHE A 17 9.15 -33.23 16.94
N GLN A 18 7.84 -32.96 16.86
CA GLN A 18 7.06 -32.42 17.99
C GLN A 18 6.97 -33.41 19.15
N ALA A 19 6.80 -34.70 18.88
CA ALA A 19 6.79 -35.75 19.90
C ALA A 19 8.18 -35.93 20.56
N MET A 20 9.27 -35.72 19.80
CA MET A 20 10.64 -35.78 20.32
C MET A 20 10.95 -34.61 21.26
N MET A 21 10.49 -33.40 20.94
CA MET A 21 10.65 -32.20 21.78
C MET A 21 9.85 -32.29 23.09
N GLN A 22 8.67 -32.93 23.07
CA GLN A 22 7.84 -33.14 24.27
C GLN A 22 8.47 -34.15 25.26
N LYS A 23 9.25 -35.12 24.76
CA LYS A 23 9.95 -36.13 25.60
C LYS A 23 11.24 -35.61 26.24
N VAL A 24 11.88 -34.58 25.67
CA VAL A 24 13.09 -33.95 26.23
C VAL A 24 12.75 -33.04 27.42
N ALA A 25 11.53 -32.50 27.48
CA ALA A 25 11.09 -31.61 28.56
C ALA A 25 10.81 -32.30 29.93
N THR A 26 10.76 -33.64 30.01
CA THR A 26 10.36 -34.38 31.23
C THR A 26 11.45 -35.24 31.88
N ARG A 27 12.73 -35.09 31.50
CA ARG A 27 13.87 -35.77 32.16
C ARG A 27 14.99 -34.77 32.47
N PRO A 28 15.08 -34.25 33.71
CA PRO A 28 16.05 -33.20 34.06
C PRO A 28 17.51 -33.68 34.25
N GLU A 29 17.87 -34.91 33.87
CA GLU A 29 19.11 -35.54 34.38
C GLU A 29 20.12 -35.99 33.31
N ALA A 30 20.07 -35.47 32.08
CA ALA A 30 21.06 -35.85 31.08
C ALA A 30 21.45 -34.70 30.14
N LEU A 31 22.28 -33.77 30.61
CA LEU A 31 23.13 -32.95 29.75
C LEU A 31 24.52 -32.73 30.42
N PRO A 32 25.64 -33.17 29.81
CA PRO A 32 26.99 -32.87 30.31
C PRO A 32 27.33 -31.37 30.15
N TRP A 33 28.01 -30.81 31.16
CA TRP A 33 28.33 -29.38 31.35
C TRP A 33 29.22 -28.76 30.25
N GLY A 34 28.67 -28.50 29.07
CA GLY A 34 29.45 -27.84 28.02
C GLY A 34 28.69 -27.25 26.83
N ALA A 35 27.37 -27.09 26.89
CA ALA A 35 26.58 -26.69 25.71
C ALA A 35 25.46 -25.67 25.99
N ALA A 36 25.69 -24.72 26.92
CA ALA A 36 24.76 -23.62 27.15
C ALA A 36 24.63 -22.65 25.95
N GLY A 37 25.56 -22.68 24.99
CA GLY A 37 25.53 -21.82 23.79
C GLY A 37 24.69 -22.37 22.62
N ILE A 38 24.63 -23.70 22.46
CA ILE A 38 24.12 -24.32 21.22
C ILE A 38 22.60 -24.49 21.23
N PHE A 39 21.99 -24.60 22.42
CA PHE A 39 20.54 -24.68 22.57
C PHE A 39 19.84 -23.33 22.37
N ALA A 40 20.50 -22.22 22.71
CA ALA A 40 19.97 -20.88 22.44
C ALA A 40 20.00 -20.55 20.94
N GLU A 41 21.07 -20.97 20.23
CA GLU A 41 21.23 -20.74 18.79
C GLU A 41 20.20 -21.53 17.95
N LEU A 42 19.85 -22.75 18.36
CA LEU A 42 18.84 -23.58 17.68
C LEU A 42 17.40 -23.05 17.87
N VAL A 43 17.10 -22.48 19.04
CA VAL A 43 15.78 -21.85 19.30
C VAL A 43 15.66 -20.51 18.58
N LEU A 44 16.78 -19.80 18.39
CA LEU A 44 16.82 -18.58 17.56
C LEU A 44 16.67 -18.90 16.07
N PHE A 45 17.19 -20.05 15.61
CA PHE A 45 17.12 -20.48 14.22
C PHE A 45 15.71 -20.96 13.80
N PHE A 46 14.97 -21.60 14.71
CA PHE A 46 13.64 -22.16 14.40
C PHE A 46 12.46 -21.18 14.59
N LYS A 47 12.72 -19.93 14.98
CA LYS A 47 11.70 -18.86 15.10
C LYS A 47 11.76 -17.84 13.96
N ILE A 48 12.25 -18.25 12.79
CA ILE A 48 12.16 -17.49 11.55
C ILE A 48 11.18 -18.22 10.63
N ASP A 49 9.89 -18.23 11.03
CA ASP A 49 8.82 -18.55 10.09
C ASP A 49 8.48 -17.27 9.31
N GLU A 50 8.76 -17.35 8.02
CA GLU A 50 8.18 -16.62 6.89
C GLU A 50 8.37 -15.10 6.79
N GLY A 51 9.16 -14.72 5.78
CA GLY A 51 8.81 -13.56 4.95
C GLY A 51 9.29 -12.20 5.47
N GLY A 52 10.50 -12.14 6.01
CA GLY A 52 11.23 -10.89 6.23
C GLY A 52 11.65 -10.22 4.92
N ASN A 53 10.68 -9.80 4.09
CA ASN A 53 10.87 -8.53 3.39
C ASN A 53 11.05 -7.54 4.54
N THR A 54 12.24 -6.96 4.67
CA THR A 54 12.41 -5.71 5.42
C THR A 54 11.42 -4.75 4.79
N MET A 55 10.18 -4.71 5.29
CA MET A 55 9.04 -4.11 4.59
C MET A 55 9.42 -2.68 4.26
N ALA A 56 9.90 -2.47 3.04
CA ALA A 56 9.80 -1.19 2.39
C ALA A 56 8.31 -0.94 2.45
N LYS A 57 7.87 -0.11 3.40
CA LYS A 57 6.47 0.24 3.63
C LYS A 57 5.87 0.40 2.24
N GLN A 58 5.10 -0.59 1.78
CA GLN A 58 4.48 -0.49 0.47
C GLN A 58 3.54 0.69 0.61
N LYS A 59 3.84 1.76 -0.13
CA LYS A 59 3.20 3.05 0.00
C LYS A 59 2.46 3.28 -1.29
N ILE A 60 1.15 3.19 -1.22
CA ILE A 60 0.31 3.54 -2.36
C ILE A 60 0.18 5.06 -2.36
N ARG A 61 0.54 5.69 -3.46
CA ARG A 61 0.36 7.13 -3.68
C ARG A 61 -0.76 7.34 -4.66
N ILE A 62 -1.80 8.04 -4.23
CA ILE A 62 -2.96 8.37 -5.05
C ILE A 62 -2.89 9.86 -5.34
N ARG A 63 -2.75 10.22 -6.61
CA ARG A 63 -2.81 11.62 -7.06
C ARG A 63 -4.17 11.86 -7.66
N LEU A 64 -4.86 12.87 -7.16
CA LEU A 64 -6.12 13.34 -7.70
C LEU A 64 -5.86 14.64 -8.48
N LYS A 65 -6.44 14.76 -9.67
CA LYS A 65 -6.40 15.97 -10.50
C LYS A 65 -7.82 16.33 -10.91
N ALA A 66 -8.19 17.60 -10.80
CA ALA A 66 -9.47 18.08 -11.28
C ALA A 66 -9.40 19.56 -11.67
N TYR A 67 -10.33 20.01 -12.51
CA TYR A 67 -10.51 21.42 -12.84
C TYR A 67 -11.34 22.17 -11.80
N GLU A 68 -12.24 21.47 -11.10
CA GLU A 68 -13.05 22.03 -10.02
C GLU A 68 -12.57 21.51 -8.66
N HIS A 69 -12.41 22.43 -7.69
CA HIS A 69 -11.96 22.08 -6.34
C HIS A 69 -13.03 21.39 -5.48
N ARG A 70 -14.33 21.74 -5.67
CA ARG A 70 -15.42 21.23 -4.81
C ARG A 70 -15.59 19.72 -4.94
N THR A 71 -15.66 19.23 -6.17
CA THR A 71 -15.77 17.80 -6.48
C THR A 71 -14.51 17.03 -6.08
N LEU A 72 -13.34 17.66 -6.21
CA LEU A 72 -12.05 17.10 -5.78
C LEU A 72 -11.99 16.90 -4.26
N ASP A 73 -12.43 17.88 -3.48
CA ASP A 73 -12.39 17.82 -2.03
C ASP A 73 -13.39 16.79 -1.49
N GLN A 74 -14.62 16.77 -2.04
CA GLN A 74 -15.61 15.73 -1.73
C GLN A 74 -15.09 14.32 -2.06
N SER A 75 -14.37 14.17 -3.16
CA SER A 75 -13.78 12.89 -3.57
C SER A 75 -12.66 12.46 -2.63
N ALA A 76 -11.79 13.40 -2.26
CA ALA A 76 -10.70 13.15 -1.34
C ALA A 76 -11.22 12.71 0.04
N ASP A 77 -12.28 13.38 0.54
CA ASP A 77 -12.90 13.03 1.81
C ASP A 77 -13.52 11.62 1.79
N LYS A 78 -14.23 11.26 0.71
CA LYS A 78 -14.79 9.91 0.52
C LYS A 78 -13.71 8.83 0.49
N ILE A 79 -12.59 9.08 -0.19
CA ILE A 79 -11.45 8.14 -0.24
C ILE A 79 -10.86 7.96 1.15
N VAL A 80 -10.68 9.06 1.89
CA VAL A 80 -10.15 9.04 3.26
C VAL A 80 -11.09 8.30 4.21
N GLU A 81 -12.40 8.54 4.15
CA GLU A 81 -13.39 7.84 4.96
C GLU A 81 -13.40 6.33 4.67
N THR A 82 -13.37 5.97 3.38
CA THR A 82 -13.36 4.56 2.95
C THR A 82 -12.13 3.83 3.45
N ALA A 83 -10.95 4.44 3.31
CA ALA A 83 -9.71 3.83 3.75
C ALA A 83 -9.59 3.78 5.29
N LYS A 84 -10.20 4.74 6.01
CA LYS A 84 -10.33 4.67 7.49
C LYS A 84 -11.21 3.50 7.91
N ARG A 85 -12.34 3.28 7.21
CA ARG A 85 -13.26 2.17 7.49
C ARG A 85 -12.61 0.80 7.30
N THR A 86 -11.68 0.67 6.36
CA THR A 86 -10.92 -0.58 6.13
C THR A 86 -9.70 -0.74 7.04
N GLY A 87 -9.38 0.26 7.86
CA GLY A 87 -8.30 0.22 8.85
C GLY A 87 -6.89 0.46 8.27
N ALA A 88 -6.77 1.06 7.08
CA ALA A 88 -5.47 1.43 6.53
C ALA A 88 -4.96 2.73 7.17
N ALA A 89 -3.66 2.84 7.41
CA ALA A 89 -3.07 4.07 7.91
C ALA A 89 -2.93 5.09 6.77
N ILE A 90 -3.54 6.25 6.91
CA ILE A 90 -3.64 7.26 5.83
C ILE A 90 -2.89 8.51 6.23
N SER A 91 -2.08 9.02 5.32
CA SER A 91 -1.72 10.43 5.28
C SER A 91 -2.86 11.16 4.57
N GLY A 92 -3.49 12.10 5.27
CA GLY A 92 -4.69 12.81 4.82
C GLY A 92 -4.54 13.52 3.47
N PRO A 93 -5.58 14.23 3.01
CA PRO A 93 -5.55 14.87 1.69
C PRO A 93 -4.56 16.04 1.70
N ILE A 94 -3.37 15.81 1.17
CA ILE A 94 -2.30 16.82 1.08
C ILE A 94 -2.58 17.69 -0.15
N PRO A 95 -2.85 19.00 0.02
CA PRO A 95 -3.00 19.91 -1.11
C PRO A 95 -1.65 20.12 -1.79
N LEU A 96 -1.61 19.86 -3.10
CA LEU A 96 -0.46 20.24 -3.91
C LEU A 96 -0.75 21.61 -4.56
N PRO A 97 0.29 22.42 -4.82
CA PRO A 97 0.12 23.69 -5.52
C PRO A 97 -0.62 23.51 -6.84
N THR A 98 -1.64 24.33 -7.05
CA THR A 98 -2.46 24.35 -8.25
C THR A 98 -1.63 24.85 -9.42
N GLU A 99 -1.63 24.13 -10.53
CA GLU A 99 -1.03 24.62 -11.77
C GLU A 99 -2.00 25.57 -12.45
N ARG A 100 -1.51 26.75 -12.84
CA ARG A 100 -2.27 27.75 -13.59
C ARG A 100 -1.59 27.99 -14.93
N THR A 101 -2.29 27.67 -16.00
CA THR A 101 -1.83 27.99 -17.37
C THR A 101 -2.65 29.15 -17.91
N LEU A 102 -1.97 30.22 -18.33
CA LEU A 102 -2.59 31.44 -18.85
C LEU A 102 -2.50 31.45 -20.38
N TYR A 103 -3.61 31.76 -21.03
CA TYR A 103 -3.72 31.90 -22.48
C TYR A 103 -4.26 33.27 -22.83
N THR A 104 -3.53 34.00 -23.67
CA THR A 104 -3.99 35.29 -24.21
C THR A 104 -4.45 35.13 -25.65
N VAL A 105 -5.70 35.42 -25.94
CA VAL A 105 -6.24 35.41 -27.31
C VAL A 105 -6.73 36.80 -27.70
N ILE A 106 -6.75 37.06 -29.01
CA ILE A 106 -7.34 38.29 -29.55
C ILE A 106 -8.85 38.09 -29.59
N ARG A 107 -9.63 39.06 -29.09
CA ARG A 107 -11.09 39.00 -29.06
C ARG A 107 -11.71 39.15 -30.45
N SER A 108 -11.12 39.99 -31.29
CA SER A 108 -11.60 40.25 -32.65
C SER A 108 -11.05 39.22 -33.64
N PRO A 109 -11.83 38.78 -34.64
CA PRO A 109 -11.32 37.95 -35.73
C PRO A 109 -10.32 38.71 -36.64
N HIS A 110 -10.32 40.05 -36.68
CA HIS A 110 -9.42 40.84 -37.53
C HIS A 110 -8.99 42.19 -36.91
N LYS A 111 -7.78 42.65 -37.26
CA LYS A 111 -7.17 43.98 -37.03
C LYS A 111 -6.88 44.42 -35.58
N TYR A 112 -7.75 44.18 -34.62
CA TYR A 112 -7.64 44.79 -33.28
C TYR A 112 -6.73 44.02 -32.30
N LYS A 113 -5.42 44.30 -32.30
CA LYS A 113 -4.39 43.60 -31.48
C LYS A 113 -4.43 43.94 -29.97
N ASP A 114 -4.89 45.14 -29.62
CA ASP A 114 -4.92 45.62 -28.23
C ASP A 114 -6.13 45.08 -27.46
N SER A 115 -7.14 44.63 -28.19
CA SER A 115 -8.29 43.92 -27.63
C SER A 115 -7.95 42.45 -27.40
N ARG A 116 -7.27 42.18 -26.29
CA ARG A 116 -6.92 40.82 -25.83
C ARG A 116 -7.86 40.36 -24.73
N GLU A 117 -8.00 39.05 -24.59
CA GLU A 117 -8.71 38.37 -23.52
C GLU A 117 -7.80 37.32 -22.89
N GLN A 118 -7.92 37.15 -21.58
CA GLN A 118 -7.08 36.26 -20.79
C GLN A 118 -7.93 35.12 -20.27
N PHE A 119 -7.58 33.91 -20.67
CA PHE A 119 -8.16 32.69 -20.16
C PHE A 119 -7.15 31.98 -19.26
N GLU A 120 -7.65 31.25 -18.27
CA GLU A 120 -6.82 30.40 -17.45
C GLU A 120 -7.41 29.00 -17.32
N ILE A 121 -6.54 28.01 -17.32
CA ILE A 121 -6.87 26.65 -16.90
C ILE A 121 -6.21 26.45 -15.53
N ARG A 122 -7.02 26.12 -14.53
CA ARG A 122 -6.56 25.76 -13.20
C ARG A 122 -6.70 24.27 -13.01
N THR A 123 -5.60 23.61 -12.68
CA THR A 123 -5.59 22.19 -12.32
C THR A 123 -5.30 22.07 -10.83
N HIS A 124 -6.33 21.66 -10.09
CA HIS A 124 -6.23 21.37 -8.67
C HIS A 124 -5.71 19.96 -8.47
N LYS A 125 -4.73 19.82 -7.59
CA LYS A 125 -4.01 18.57 -7.34
C LYS A 125 -4.06 18.23 -5.86
N ARG A 126 -4.43 17.00 -5.52
CA ARG A 126 -4.34 16.46 -4.15
C ARG A 126 -3.53 15.18 -4.16
N LEU A 127 -2.79 14.93 -3.09
CA LEU A 127 -2.04 13.71 -2.86
C LEU A 127 -2.59 13.02 -1.61
N ILE A 128 -2.87 11.73 -1.72
CA ILE A 128 -3.24 10.87 -0.60
C ILE A 128 -2.24 9.72 -0.59
N ASP A 129 -1.56 9.54 0.54
CA ASP A 129 -0.59 8.47 0.72
C ASP A 129 -1.15 7.46 1.73
N ILE A 130 -1.23 6.19 1.33
CA ILE A 130 -1.65 5.09 2.21
C ILE A 130 -0.40 4.34 2.67
N VAL A 131 -0.21 4.29 3.98
CA VAL A 131 0.84 3.55 4.67
C VAL A 131 0.28 2.20 5.09
N ASN A 132 0.93 1.11 4.69
CA ASN A 132 0.50 -0.28 4.95
C ASN A 132 -0.86 -0.61 4.31
N PRO A 133 -0.90 -0.88 3.00
CA PRO A 133 -2.12 -1.26 2.32
C PRO A 133 -2.60 -2.64 2.78
N THR A 134 -3.89 -2.75 3.10
CA THR A 134 -4.57 -4.05 3.23
C THR A 134 -5.21 -4.41 1.89
N PRO A 135 -5.27 -5.69 1.49
CA PRO A 135 -5.89 -6.10 0.22
C PRO A 135 -7.36 -5.65 0.13
N LYS A 136 -8.08 -5.69 1.25
CA LYS A 136 -9.45 -5.16 1.36
C LYS A 136 -9.56 -3.66 1.04
N THR A 137 -8.52 -2.89 1.32
CA THR A 137 -8.49 -1.45 1.01
C THR A 137 -8.31 -1.21 -0.48
N VAL A 138 -7.44 -1.97 -1.15
CA VAL A 138 -7.23 -1.85 -2.60
C VAL A 138 -8.53 -2.12 -3.36
N ASP A 139 -9.24 -3.18 -2.99
CA ASP A 139 -10.53 -3.53 -3.60
C ASP A 139 -11.60 -2.48 -3.37
N SER A 140 -11.60 -1.84 -2.18
CA SER A 140 -12.57 -0.80 -1.84
C SER A 140 -12.30 0.51 -2.59
N LEU A 141 -11.04 0.80 -2.90
CA LEU A 141 -10.65 1.99 -3.66
C LEU A 141 -11.02 1.89 -5.14
N MET A 142 -10.89 0.70 -5.74
CA MET A 142 -11.27 0.47 -7.14
C MET A 142 -12.78 0.47 -7.37
N LYS A 143 -13.55 0.11 -6.34
CA LYS A 143 -15.02 0.04 -6.40
C LYS A 143 -15.71 1.35 -6.05
N LEU A 144 -14.97 2.38 -5.66
CA LEU A 144 -15.56 3.63 -5.21
C LEU A 144 -16.07 4.45 -6.40
N ASP A 145 -17.34 4.87 -6.34
CA ASP A 145 -17.91 5.78 -7.34
C ASP A 145 -17.40 7.20 -7.12
N LEU A 146 -16.54 7.64 -8.03
CA LEU A 146 -16.00 8.99 -8.03
C LEU A 146 -16.78 9.88 -9.00
N PRO A 147 -17.00 11.17 -8.66
CA PRO A 147 -17.75 12.09 -9.49
C PRO A 147 -17.03 12.33 -10.83
N SER A 148 -17.82 12.55 -11.88
CA SER A 148 -17.30 12.91 -13.20
C SER A 148 -16.50 14.23 -13.11
N GLY A 149 -15.25 14.21 -13.57
CA GLY A 149 -14.36 15.38 -13.55
C GLY A 149 -13.16 15.30 -12.61
N VAL A 150 -13.01 14.19 -11.87
CA VAL A 150 -11.80 13.88 -11.08
C VAL A 150 -11.01 12.77 -11.79
N ASP A 151 -9.75 13.06 -12.09
CA ASP A 151 -8.77 12.11 -12.64
C ASP A 151 -7.91 11.53 -11.50
N ILE A 152 -7.64 10.22 -11.58
CA ILE A 152 -6.97 9.46 -10.51
C ILE A 152 -5.76 8.75 -11.09
N GLU A 153 -4.60 9.01 -10.51
CA GLU A 153 -3.35 8.32 -10.84
C GLU A 153 -2.88 7.55 -9.61
N ILE A 154 -2.86 6.22 -9.70
CA ILE A 154 -2.41 5.33 -8.63
C ILE A 154 -0.97 4.90 -8.92
N LYS A 155 -0.07 5.10 -7.94
CA LYS A 155 1.30 4.57 -7.96
C LYS A 155 1.51 3.62 -6.80
N LEU A 156 2.11 2.47 -7.09
CA LEU A 156 2.51 1.42 -6.13
C LEU A 156 4.00 1.53 -5.79
#